data_AF-A0A9E2PRV7-F1
#
_entry.id   AF-A0A9E2PRV7-F1
#
_cell.length_a   1.000
_cell.length_b   1.000
_cell.length_c   1.000
_cell.angle_alpha   90.00
_cell.angle_beta   90.00
_cell.angle_gamma   90.00
#
_symmetry.space_group_name_H-M   'P 1'
#
loop_
_entity.id
_entity.type
_entity.pdbx_description
1 polymer ?
#
loop_
_entity_poly.entity_id
_entity_poly.type
_entity_poly.pdbx_seq_one_letter_code
_entity_poly.pdbx_strand_id
1 'polypeptide(L)'
;MVEQRAPIIAFVWRPEELIPAVTQMAHRTGSRAIFDVSPLGVEALRPFLRQADPAGQVRDVKISVSTLMDPSLGPWLQETGVQDIWVECQPQSFPGDPAAVLERLRELSETCRCFPIIGDLNFLAAFLRDSSGIGRLVLKGCEASGFVSPDTNYMSNIEY
;
A
#
# COMPACT_ATOMS: atom_id res chain seq x y z
N MET A 1 -12.68 -21.08 -3.52
CA MET A 1 -12.88 -20.52 -4.87
C MET A 1 -12.07 -19.25 -4.97
N VAL A 2 -11.05 -19.22 -5.82
CA VAL A 2 -10.32 -17.96 -6.11
C VAL A 2 -11.22 -17.17 -7.04
N GLU A 3 -11.76 -16.06 -6.54
CA GLU A 3 -12.55 -15.14 -7.36
C GLU A 3 -11.62 -14.56 -8.45
N GLN A 4 -11.80 -14.99 -9.70
CA GLN A 4 -11.06 -14.43 -10.84
C GLN A 4 -11.51 -12.97 -11.01
N ARG A 5 -10.71 -12.05 -10.49
CA ARG A 5 -10.91 -10.62 -10.74
C ARG A 5 -10.35 -10.26 -12.10
N ALA A 6 -11.12 -9.44 -12.82
CA ALA A 6 -10.62 -8.76 -14.01
C ALA A 6 -9.31 -8.01 -13.69
N PRO A 7 -8.38 -7.91 -14.65
CA PRO A 7 -7.19 -7.10 -14.48
C PRO A 7 -7.59 -5.66 -14.11
N ILE A 8 -6.90 -5.11 -13.11
CA ILE A 8 -7.16 -3.76 -12.61
C ILE A 8 -6.09 -2.83 -13.17
N ILE A 9 -6.52 -1.71 -13.73
CA ILE A 9 -5.64 -0.58 -14.02
C ILE A 9 -5.73 0.37 -12.82
N ALA A 10 -4.60 0.70 -12.23
CA ALA A 10 -4.52 1.59 -11.08
C ALA A 10 -3.42 2.65 -11.27
N PHE A 11 -3.66 3.84 -10.74
CA PHE A 11 -2.70 4.93 -10.71
C PHE A 11 -2.44 5.34 -9.27
N VAL A 12 -1.18 5.60 -8.94
CA VAL A 12 -0.76 6.09 -7.63
C VAL A 12 -0.70 7.61 -7.68
N TRP A 13 -1.37 8.25 -6.72
CA TRP A 13 -1.48 9.69 -6.58
C TRP A 13 -0.89 10.13 -5.26
N ARG A 14 -0.38 11.36 -5.18
CA ARG A 14 0.09 11.94 -3.92
C ARG A 14 -1.08 12.33 -3.02
N PRO A 15 -0.87 12.51 -1.71
CA PRO A 15 -1.92 12.97 -0.80
C PRO A 15 -2.54 14.30 -1.24
N GLU A 16 -1.74 15.23 -1.77
CA GLU A 16 -2.20 16.55 -2.21
C GLU A 16 -3.12 16.47 -3.44
N GLU A 17 -3.10 15.34 -4.15
CA GLU A 17 -3.91 15.07 -5.34
C GLU A 17 -5.21 14.32 -5.01
N LEU A 18 -5.49 14.13 -3.71
CA LEU A 18 -6.78 13.63 -3.23
C LEU A 18 -7.85 14.71 -3.40
N ILE A 19 -8.36 14.80 -4.63
CA ILE A 19 -9.44 15.69 -5.02
C ILE A 19 -10.59 14.90 -5.67
N PRO A 20 -11.85 15.37 -5.56
CA PRO A 20 -13.00 14.68 -6.13
C PRO A 20 -12.89 14.38 -7.63
N ALA A 21 -12.16 15.21 -8.39
CA ALA A 21 -11.97 14.99 -9.82
C ALA A 21 -11.19 13.70 -10.11
N VAL A 22 -10.17 13.37 -9.31
CA VAL A 22 -9.35 12.16 -9.47
C VAL A 22 -10.18 10.92 -9.15
N THR A 23 -10.88 10.91 -8.02
CA THR A 23 -11.72 9.77 -7.61
C THR A 23 -12.87 9.53 -8.59
N GLN A 24 -13.51 10.60 -9.08
CA GLN A 24 -14.56 10.51 -10.10
C GLN A 24 -14.02 10.02 -11.44
N MET A 25 -12.84 10.48 -11.88
CA MET A 25 -12.23 10.02 -13.13
C MET A 25 -11.89 8.54 -13.05
N ALA A 26 -11.28 8.09 -11.94
CA ALA A 26 -10.97 6.69 -11.71
C ALA A 26 -12.24 5.82 -11.80
N HIS A 27 -13.30 6.24 -11.10
CA HIS A 27 -14.60 5.57 -11.16
C HIS A 27 -15.19 5.50 -12.57
N ARG A 28 -15.21 6.62 -13.30
CA ARG A 28 -15.78 6.70 -14.67
C ARG A 28 -15.04 5.84 -15.69
N THR A 29 -13.72 5.68 -15.51
CA THR A 29 -12.87 4.91 -16.42
C THR A 29 -12.72 3.45 -16.01
N GLY A 30 -13.30 3.05 -14.87
CA GLY A 30 -13.11 1.71 -14.30
C GLY A 30 -11.69 1.46 -13.77
N SER A 31 -10.86 2.51 -13.64
CA SER A 31 -9.54 2.43 -13.03
C SER A 31 -9.60 2.65 -11.51
N ARG A 32 -8.49 2.43 -10.82
CA ARG A 32 -8.34 2.71 -9.39
C ARG A 32 -7.42 3.90 -9.16
N ALA A 33 -7.80 4.77 -8.23
CA ALA A 33 -6.93 5.78 -7.67
C ALA A 33 -6.43 5.26 -6.32
N ILE A 34 -5.13 5.01 -6.22
CA ILE A 34 -4.45 4.64 -4.97
C ILE A 34 -3.76 5.90 -4.46
N PHE A 35 -4.09 6.35 -3.25
CA PHE A 35 -3.45 7.53 -2.67
C PHE A 35 -2.26 7.12 -1.80
N ASP A 36 -1.06 7.59 -2.15
CA ASP A 36 0.18 7.33 -1.43
C ASP A 36 0.30 8.20 -0.19
N VAL A 37 -0.22 7.70 0.91
CA VAL A 37 -0.15 8.32 2.23
C VAL A 37 1.02 7.76 3.04
N SER A 38 1.93 7.01 2.44
CA SER A 38 3.13 6.47 3.11
C SER A 38 4.03 7.53 3.75
N PRO A 39 4.13 8.77 3.20
CA PRO A 39 4.83 9.86 3.89
C PRO A 39 4.14 10.33 5.18
N LEU A 40 2.86 9.99 5.36
CA LEU A 40 2.06 10.35 6.53
C LEU A 40 2.12 9.20 7.55
N GLY A 41 2.41 9.53 8.82
CA GLY A 41 2.19 8.59 9.92
C GLY A 41 0.70 8.45 10.25
N VAL A 42 0.32 7.41 11.01
CA VAL A 42 -1.11 7.14 11.34
C VAL A 42 -1.77 8.34 12.03
N GLU A 43 -1.06 9.04 12.91
CA GLU A 43 -1.56 10.23 13.60
C GLU A 43 -1.96 11.37 12.64
N ALA A 44 -1.22 11.55 11.55
CA ALA A 44 -1.53 12.55 10.54
C ALA A 44 -2.60 12.07 9.54
N LEU A 45 -2.77 10.76 9.40
CA LEU A 45 -3.64 10.13 8.41
C LEU A 45 -5.13 10.39 8.69
N ARG A 46 -5.54 10.28 9.95
CA ARG A 46 -6.92 10.53 10.38
C ARG A 46 -7.41 11.96 10.09
N PRO A 47 -6.73 13.03 10.56
CA PRO A 47 -7.17 14.39 10.27
C PRO A 47 -7.08 14.71 8.77
N PHE A 48 -6.07 14.18 8.07
CA PHE A 48 -5.92 14.35 6.63
C PHE A 48 -7.14 13.82 5.86
N LEU A 49 -7.53 12.54 6.06
CA LEU A 49 -8.68 11.98 5.34
C LEU A 49 -10.01 12.63 5.72
N ARG A 50 -10.20 13.02 6.99
CA ARG A 50 -11.42 13.75 7.38
C ARG A 50 -11.57 15.08 6.63
N GLN A 51 -10.45 15.73 6.31
CA GLN A 51 -10.45 16.98 5.56
C GLN A 51 -10.54 16.76 4.04
N ALA A 52 -9.74 15.84 3.49
CA ALA A 52 -9.60 15.63 2.06
C ALA A 52 -10.72 14.75 1.47
N ASP A 53 -11.28 13.84 2.27
CA ASP A 53 -12.33 12.89 1.88
C ASP A 53 -13.48 12.83 2.92
N PRO A 54 -14.21 13.94 3.14
CA PRO A 54 -15.30 13.98 4.11
C PRO A 54 -16.45 13.01 3.74
N ALA A 55 -16.53 12.58 2.48
CA ALA A 55 -17.53 11.64 1.98
C ALA A 55 -17.10 10.17 2.13
N GLY A 56 -15.87 9.89 2.58
CA GLY A 56 -15.37 8.52 2.76
C GLY A 56 -15.30 7.70 1.48
N GLN A 57 -15.02 8.35 0.34
CA GLN A 57 -14.99 7.70 -0.98
C GLN A 57 -13.64 7.04 -1.31
N VAL A 58 -12.60 7.38 -0.57
CA VAL A 58 -11.27 6.79 -0.73
C VAL A 58 -11.30 5.34 -0.27
N ARG A 59 -11.08 4.45 -1.23
CA ARG A 59 -11.12 3.00 -1.02
C ARG A 59 -9.73 2.37 -0.92
N ASP A 60 -8.78 2.90 -1.69
CA ASP A 60 -7.46 2.35 -1.92
C ASP A 60 -6.39 3.34 -1.43
N VAL A 61 -5.57 2.92 -0.45
CA VAL A 61 -4.46 3.73 0.10
C VAL A 61 -3.16 2.97 0.08
N LYS A 62 -2.04 3.63 -0.24
CA LYS A 62 -0.69 3.07 -0.07
C LYS A 62 -0.08 3.61 1.23
N ILE A 63 0.43 2.71 2.05
CA ILE A 63 1.08 3.01 3.34
C ILE A 63 2.49 2.40 3.40
N SER A 64 3.31 2.92 4.30
CA SER A 64 4.60 2.34 4.65
C SER A 64 4.42 1.15 5.61
N VAL A 65 5.48 0.34 5.75
CA VAL A 65 5.54 -0.70 6.80
C VAL A 65 5.51 -0.07 8.20
N SER A 66 6.12 1.10 8.42
CA SER A 66 6.05 1.75 9.73
C SER A 66 4.61 2.08 10.13
N THR A 67 3.80 2.58 9.20
CA THR A 67 2.36 2.83 9.40
C THR A 67 1.59 1.52 9.60
N LEU A 68 1.94 0.44 8.89
CA LEU A 68 1.36 -0.90 9.09
C LEU A 68 1.52 -1.40 10.54
N MET A 69 2.72 -1.22 11.09
CA MET A 69 3.09 -1.72 12.42
C MET A 69 2.52 -0.88 13.57
N ASP A 70 1.91 0.26 13.27
CA ASP A 70 1.26 1.08 14.29
C ASP A 70 -0.02 0.40 14.80
N PRO A 71 -0.18 0.22 16.12
CA PRO A 71 -1.37 -0.44 16.69
C PRO A 71 -2.66 0.33 16.44
N SER A 72 -2.61 1.66 16.24
CA SER A 72 -3.77 2.50 16.00
C SER A 72 -4.33 2.39 14.57
N LEU A 73 -3.61 1.75 13.64
CA LEU A 73 -4.05 1.60 12.25
C LEU A 73 -5.35 0.80 12.12
N GLY A 74 -5.51 -0.29 12.88
CA GLY A 74 -6.72 -1.13 12.85
C GLY A 74 -7.99 -0.36 13.23
N PRO A 75 -8.04 0.28 14.42
CA PRO A 75 -9.13 1.17 14.79
C PRO A 75 -9.37 2.30 13.80
N TRP A 76 -8.31 2.87 13.21
CA TRP A 76 -8.46 3.88 12.16
C TRP A 76 -9.17 3.33 10.93
N LEU A 77 -8.80 2.15 10.43
CA LEU A 77 -9.43 1.53 9.25
C LEU A 77 -10.94 1.37 9.45
N GLN A 78 -11.37 0.94 10.64
CA GLN A 78 -12.79 0.74 10.98
C GLN A 78 -13.62 2.03 10.96
N GLU A 79 -12.98 3.19 11.15
CA GLU A 79 -13.64 4.50 11.11
C GLU A 79 -13.65 5.13 9.70
N THR A 80 -13.07 4.46 8.69
CA THR A 80 -12.92 5.01 7.33
C THR A 80 -13.62 4.16 6.28
N GLY A 81 -13.75 4.71 5.07
CA GLY A 81 -14.21 3.98 3.88
C GLY A 81 -13.14 3.11 3.20
N VAL A 82 -11.92 3.08 3.75
CA VAL A 82 -10.78 2.37 3.16
C VAL A 82 -11.01 0.87 3.23
N GLN A 83 -10.85 0.18 2.10
CA GLN A 83 -11.03 -1.28 2.00
C GLN A 83 -9.79 -2.00 1.52
N ASP A 84 -8.88 -1.29 0.86
CA ASP A 84 -7.73 -1.83 0.16
C ASP A 84 -6.48 -1.07 0.64
N ILE A 85 -5.61 -1.76 1.39
CA ILE A 85 -4.33 -1.21 1.83
C ILE A 85 -3.18 -1.81 1.02
N TRP A 86 -2.37 -0.93 0.45
CA TRP A 86 -1.23 -1.27 -0.37
C TRP A 86 0.02 -0.96 0.45
N VAL A 87 0.78 -1.99 0.84
CA VAL A 87 1.88 -1.81 1.80
C VAL A 87 3.21 -1.89 1.08
N GLU A 88 3.98 -0.81 1.09
CA GLU A 88 5.30 -0.81 0.48
C GLU A 88 6.34 -1.52 1.37
N CYS A 89 6.63 -2.79 1.07
CA CYS A 89 7.59 -3.61 1.79
C CYS A 89 9.01 -3.40 1.23
N GLN A 90 9.73 -2.43 1.78
CA GLN A 90 11.13 -2.16 1.46
C GLN A 90 12.04 -2.50 2.66
N PRO A 91 13.16 -3.21 2.44
CA PRO A 91 14.09 -3.57 3.52
C PRO A 91 14.63 -2.38 4.31
N GLN A 92 14.80 -1.24 3.65
CA GLN A 92 15.35 -0.02 4.25
C GLN A 92 14.34 0.69 5.17
N SER A 93 13.05 0.55 4.87
CA SER A 93 11.96 1.21 5.62
C SER A 93 11.55 0.45 6.88
N PHE A 94 11.98 -0.82 7.01
CA PHE A 94 11.75 -1.63 8.18
C PHE A 94 12.91 -2.61 8.39
N PRO A 95 13.89 -2.29 9.25
CA PRO A 95 15.00 -3.19 9.57
C PRO A 95 14.58 -4.39 10.45
N GLY A 96 13.27 -4.65 10.60
CA GLY A 96 12.72 -5.72 11.42
C GLY A 96 12.47 -7.02 10.65
N ASP A 97 11.96 -8.01 11.39
CA ASP A 97 11.69 -9.36 10.88
C ASP A 97 10.52 -9.38 9.87
N PRO A 98 10.70 -9.87 8.63
CA PRO A 98 9.62 -10.09 7.68
C PRO A 98 8.45 -10.91 8.24
N ALA A 99 8.69 -11.81 9.20
CA ALA A 99 7.63 -12.57 9.86
C ALA A 99 6.66 -11.66 10.65
N ALA A 100 7.17 -10.61 11.32
CA ALA A 100 6.32 -9.67 12.04
C ALA A 100 5.40 -8.87 11.10
N VAL A 101 5.92 -8.51 9.91
CA VAL A 101 5.13 -7.85 8.86
C VAL A 101 4.05 -8.79 8.34
N LEU A 102 4.38 -10.07 8.13
CA LEU A 102 3.43 -11.11 7.71
C LEU A 102 2.29 -11.30 8.72
N GLU A 103 2.62 -11.44 10.00
CA GLU A 103 1.61 -11.56 11.06
C GLU A 103 0.71 -10.34 11.10
N ARG A 104 1.28 -9.13 11.05
CA ARG A 104 0.49 -7.90 11.05
C ARG A 104 -0.44 -7.79 9.84
N LEU A 105 0.00 -8.21 8.67
CA LEU A 105 -0.84 -8.26 7.46
C LEU A 105 -1.99 -9.26 7.62
N ARG A 106 -1.78 -10.40 8.29
CA ARG A 106 -2.84 -11.38 8.57
C ARG A 106 -3.90 -10.81 9.50
N GLU A 107 -3.48 -10.19 10.60
CA GLU A 107 -4.41 -9.55 11.55
C GLU A 107 -5.31 -8.53 10.84
N LEU A 108 -4.72 -7.65 10.03
CA LEU A 108 -5.50 -6.62 9.32
C LEU A 108 -6.33 -7.19 8.17
N SER A 109 -5.94 -8.34 7.62
CA SER A 109 -6.68 -9.00 6.53
C SER A 109 -8.10 -9.42 6.91
N GLU A 110 -8.39 -9.53 8.21
CA GLU A 110 -9.73 -9.78 8.74
C GLU A 110 -10.70 -8.60 8.54
N THR A 111 -10.16 -7.38 8.40
CA THR A 111 -10.94 -6.14 8.35
C THR A 111 -10.82 -5.40 7.01
N CYS A 112 -9.68 -5.54 6.33
CA CYS A 112 -9.40 -4.89 5.05
C CYS A 112 -8.60 -5.81 4.13
N ARG A 113 -8.57 -5.53 2.83
CA ARG A 113 -7.75 -6.29 1.89
C ARG A 113 -6.34 -5.72 1.87
N CYS A 114 -5.36 -6.57 2.15
CA CYS A 114 -3.96 -6.20 2.19
C CYS A 114 -3.23 -6.61 0.90
N PHE A 115 -2.44 -5.70 0.34
CA PHE A 115 -1.62 -5.89 -0.85
C PHE A 115 -0.18 -5.51 -0.53
N PRO A 116 0.65 -6.44 -0.01
CA PRO A 116 2.07 -6.20 0.14
C PRO A 116 2.71 -6.02 -1.24
N ILE A 117 3.40 -4.90 -1.41
CA ILE A 117 4.18 -4.53 -2.59
C ILE A 117 5.62 -4.89 -2.32
N ILE A 118 6.12 -5.87 -3.07
CA ILE A 118 7.42 -6.46 -2.89
C ILE A 118 8.28 -6.13 -4.10
N GLY A 119 9.39 -5.43 -3.85
CA GLY A 119 10.47 -5.21 -4.80
C GLY A 119 11.75 -5.97 -4.45
N ASP A 120 11.83 -6.56 -3.25
CA ASP A 120 13.00 -7.27 -2.75
C ASP A 120 12.79 -8.79 -2.75
N LEU A 121 13.80 -9.54 -3.24
CA LEU A 121 13.71 -10.99 -3.39
C LEU A 121 13.75 -11.74 -2.05
N ASN A 122 14.42 -11.19 -1.02
CA ASN A 122 14.46 -11.84 0.29
C ASN A 122 13.09 -11.73 0.98
N PHE A 123 12.46 -10.56 0.91
CA PHE A 123 11.07 -10.39 1.33
C PHE A 123 10.13 -11.29 0.53
N LEU A 124 10.27 -11.37 -0.79
CA LEU A 124 9.45 -12.29 -1.60
C LEU A 124 9.61 -13.74 -1.13
N ALA A 125 10.85 -14.20 -0.93
CA ALA A 125 11.12 -15.55 -0.47
C ALA A 125 10.52 -15.83 0.92
N ALA A 126 10.57 -14.87 1.83
CA ALA A 126 9.93 -14.98 3.15
C ALA A 126 8.40 -15.12 3.02
N PHE A 127 7.77 -14.26 2.22
CA PHE A 127 6.33 -14.29 1.97
C PHE A 127 5.85 -15.59 1.29
N LEU A 128 6.68 -16.17 0.40
CA LEU A 128 6.36 -17.44 -0.25
C LEU A 128 6.52 -18.65 0.68
N ARG A 129 7.45 -18.59 1.63
CA ARG A 129 7.65 -19.67 2.62
C ARG A 129 6.56 -19.69 3.68
N ASP A 130 6.04 -18.52 4.03
CA ASP A 130 4.98 -18.35 5.01
C ASP A 130 3.75 -17.66 4.39
N SER A 131 3.22 -18.24 3.32
CA SER A 131 2.11 -17.65 2.55
C SER A 131 0.73 -17.95 3.14
N SER A 132 0.66 -18.54 4.34
CA SER A 132 -0.63 -18.81 4.99
C SER A 132 -1.33 -17.48 5.27
N GLY A 133 -2.58 -17.31 4.83
CA GLY A 133 -3.39 -16.11 5.12
C GLY A 133 -3.23 -14.90 4.19
N ILE A 134 -2.12 -14.74 3.45
CA ILE A 134 -1.96 -13.63 2.49
C ILE A 134 -2.29 -14.09 1.08
N GLY A 135 -3.54 -13.85 0.66
CA GLY A 135 -4.03 -14.31 -0.64
C GLY A 135 -3.55 -13.52 -1.85
N ARG A 136 -2.75 -12.45 -1.67
CA ARG A 136 -2.35 -11.51 -2.74
C ARG A 136 -0.95 -10.95 -2.50
N LEU A 137 -0.13 -10.93 -3.54
CA LEU A 137 1.19 -10.30 -3.56
C LEU A 137 1.26 -9.37 -4.77
N VAL A 138 1.89 -8.20 -4.60
CA VAL A 138 2.14 -7.25 -5.69
C VAL A 138 3.63 -7.22 -5.95
N LEU A 139 4.03 -7.58 -7.16
CA LEU A 139 5.43 -7.51 -7.59
C LEU A 139 5.70 -6.17 -8.26
N LYS A 140 6.67 -5.43 -7.74
CA LYS A 140 7.08 -4.13 -8.31
C LYS A 140 8.14 -4.36 -9.38
N GLY A 141 7.80 -4.09 -10.64
CA GLY A 141 8.77 -4.05 -11.74
C GLY A 141 9.65 -2.80 -11.70
N CYS A 142 10.85 -2.86 -12.28
CA CYS A 142 11.80 -1.74 -12.32
C CYS A 142 11.25 -0.50 -13.06
N GLU A 143 10.24 -0.67 -13.92
CA GLU A 143 9.62 0.42 -14.71
C GLU A 143 8.43 1.10 -14.01
N ALA A 144 8.04 0.66 -12.82
CA ALA A 144 6.86 1.19 -12.11
C ALA A 144 7.15 2.56 -11.44
N SER A 145 7.31 3.62 -12.24
CA SER A 145 7.41 5.01 -11.77
C SER A 145 6.14 5.39 -11.01
N GLY A 146 6.25 5.70 -9.70
CA GLY A 146 5.11 5.96 -8.80
C GLY A 146 5.02 4.99 -7.62
N PHE A 147 5.63 3.81 -7.72
CA PHE A 147 5.96 2.97 -6.55
C PHE A 147 7.41 3.18 -6.11
N VAL A 148 8.17 4.06 -6.74
CA VAL A 148 9.60 4.27 -6.49
C VAL A 148 9.78 5.19 -5.28
N SER A 149 10.51 4.72 -4.26
CA SER A 149 10.91 5.53 -3.10
C SER A 149 11.80 6.71 -3.54
N PRO A 150 11.79 7.85 -2.81
CA PRO A 150 12.74 8.95 -3.02
C PRO A 150 14.22 8.52 -3.05
N ASP A 151 14.56 7.36 -2.48
CA ASP A 151 15.93 6.89 -2.29
C ASP A 151 16.47 6.00 -3.42
N THR A 152 15.90 6.09 -4.63
CA THR A 152 16.54 5.48 -5.80
C THR A 152 17.70 6.36 -6.24
N ASN A 153 18.79 6.33 -5.47
CA ASN A 153 20.09 6.77 -5.95
C ASN A 153 20.46 5.88 -7.14
N TYR A 154 20.19 6.36 -8.34
CA TYR A 154 20.90 5.94 -9.54
C TYR A 154 22.39 6.21 -9.28
N MET A 155 23.13 5.17 -8.88
CA MET A 155 24.57 5.10 -9.12
C MET A 155 24.84 3.91 -10.03
N SER A 156 24.79 4.18 -11.33
CA SER A 156 25.55 3.42 -12.30
C SER A 156 27.04 3.77 -12.12
N ASN A 157 27.75 3.04 -11.27
CA ASN A 157 29.20 2.89 -11.42
C ASN A 157 29.45 1.47 -11.90
N ILE A 158 29.43 1.33 -13.22
CA ILE A 158 30.08 0.22 -13.91
C ILE A 158 31.54 0.65 -14.06
N GLU A 159 32.44 0.03 -13.31
CA GLU A 159 33.84 -0.10 -13.71
C GLU A 159 34.10 -1.58 -13.99
N TYR A 160 34.77 -1.84 -15.12
CA TYR A 160 35.07 -3.17 -15.66
C TYR A 160 36.00 -3.99 -14.74
#